data_AF-A0A1G7XDT1-F1
#
_entry.id   AF-A0A1G7XDT1-F1
#
_cell.length_a   1.000
_cell.length_b   1.000
_cell.length_c   1.000
_cell.angle_alpha   90.00
_cell.angle_beta   90.00
_cell.angle_gamma   90.00
#
_symmetry.space_group_name_H-M   'P 1'
#
loop_
_entity.id
_entity.type
_entity.pdbx_description
1 polymer ?
#
loop_
_entity_poly.entity_id
_entity_poly.type
_entity_poly.pdbx_seq_one_letter_code
_entity_poly.pdbx_strand_id
1 'polypeptide(L)'
;MKCPKCSHENDENALYCNKCGIKFDKRQDWNSILIMAYCFSIIFMSITNASIGYLFDWIGCTWQTKHFVYLFLNIVAALLTFVLPFGIRNTWMKIVSFILIAIAAIINISRNIYAIIETYNTGF
;
A
#
# COMPACT_ATOMS: atom_id res chain seq x y z
N MET A 1 -10.56 17.82 26.40
CA MET A 1 -10.48 16.52 27.11
C MET A 1 -10.26 16.68 28.61
N LYS A 2 -10.88 15.82 29.42
CA LYS A 2 -10.75 15.88 30.89
C LYS A 2 -9.54 15.07 31.36
N CYS A 3 -8.70 15.67 32.20
CA CYS A 3 -7.49 15.00 32.71
C CYS A 3 -7.86 13.83 33.64
N PRO A 4 -7.33 12.61 33.43
CA PRO A 4 -7.66 11.45 34.27
C PRO A 4 -7.07 11.53 35.69
N LYS A 5 -6.02 12.35 35.90
CA LYS A 5 -5.36 12.50 37.21
C LYS A 5 -6.00 13.56 38.10
N CYS A 6 -6.35 14.71 37.53
CA CYS A 6 -6.80 15.88 38.30
C CYS A 6 -8.17 16.43 37.87
N SER A 7 -8.86 15.75 36.94
CA SER A 7 -10.18 16.13 36.42
C SER A 7 -10.26 17.52 35.78
N HIS A 8 -9.13 18.19 35.55
CA HIS A 8 -9.07 19.49 34.91
C HIS A 8 -9.42 19.40 33.43
N GLU A 9 -10.17 20.38 32.94
CA GLU A 9 -10.57 20.48 31.55
C GLU A 9 -9.44 21.10 30.73
N ASN A 10 -8.93 20.33 29.78
CA ASN A 10 -7.86 20.74 28.86
C ASN A 10 -8.41 20.81 27.43
N ASP A 11 -7.72 21.53 26.56
CA ASP A 11 -7.95 21.46 25.11
C ASP A 11 -7.93 19.99 24.64
N GLU A 12 -8.80 19.64 23.69
CA GLU A 12 -8.81 18.30 23.08
C GLU A 12 -7.47 17.97 22.43
N ASN A 13 -6.71 19.00 22.04
CA ASN A 13 -5.41 18.84 21.42
C ASN A 13 -4.20 18.87 22.34
N ALA A 14 -4.40 19.10 23.65
CA ALA A 14 -3.31 19.17 24.61
C ALA A 14 -2.48 17.86 24.64
N LEU A 15 -1.15 17.99 24.68
CA LEU A 15 -0.22 16.86 24.90
C LEU A 15 0.06 16.62 26.39
N TYR A 16 -0.16 17.63 27.22
CA TYR A 16 0.05 17.60 28.67
C TYR A 16 -1.09 18.33 29.36
N CYS A 17 -1.41 17.92 30.58
CA CYS A 17 -2.33 18.69 31.41
C CYS A 17 -1.67 19.99 31.87
N ASN A 18 -2.28 21.13 31.57
CA ASN A 18 -1.80 22.46 32.00
C ASN A 18 -1.79 22.67 33.52
N LYS A 19 -2.54 21.87 34.27
CA LYS A 19 -2.64 21.96 35.74
C LYS A 19 -1.70 21.01 36.48
N CYS A 20 -1.63 19.75 36.08
CA CYS A 20 -0.89 18.72 36.81
C CYS A 20 0.31 18.13 36.06
N GLY A 21 0.56 18.57 34.83
CA GLY A 21 1.72 18.18 34.03
C GLY A 21 1.72 16.75 33.50
N ILE A 22 0.68 15.95 33.76
CA ILE A 22 0.63 14.58 33.23
C ILE A 22 0.57 14.61 31.69
N LYS A 23 1.37 13.78 31.04
CA LYS A 23 1.35 13.60 29.58
C LYS A 23 0.09 12.84 29.19
N PHE A 24 -0.63 13.35 28.19
CA PHE A 24 -1.71 12.62 27.56
C PHE A 24 -1.12 11.66 26.55
N ASP A 25 -1.38 10.37 26.73
CA ASP A 25 -0.97 9.35 25.77
C ASP A 25 -1.94 9.37 24.60
N LYS A 26 -1.79 10.37 23.73
CA LYS A 26 -2.49 10.39 22.45
C LYS A 26 -1.97 9.21 21.64
N ARG A 27 -2.73 8.12 21.66
CA ARG A 27 -2.46 6.95 20.84
C ARG A 27 -2.50 7.41 19.39
N GLN A 28 -1.33 7.59 18.78
CA GLN A 28 -1.21 7.94 17.37
C GLN A 28 -1.86 6.81 16.57
N ASP A 29 -2.96 7.12 15.87
CA ASP A 29 -3.72 6.13 15.12
C ASP A 29 -2.97 5.80 13.82
N TRP A 30 -2.05 4.85 13.93
CA TRP A 30 -1.27 4.33 12.81
C TRP A 30 -2.16 3.74 11.71
N ASN A 31 -3.41 3.35 12.02
CA ASN A 31 -4.31 2.79 11.02
C ASN A 31 -4.67 3.83 9.96
N SER A 32 -4.90 5.09 10.34
CA SER A 32 -5.24 6.15 9.37
C SER A 32 -4.08 6.44 8.41
N ILE A 33 -2.85 6.44 8.91
CA ILE A 33 -1.64 6.67 8.10
C ILE A 33 -1.41 5.50 7.13
N LEU A 34 -1.56 4.27 7.62
CA LEU A 34 -1.43 3.07 6.80
C LEU A 34 -2.50 3.00 5.70
N ILE A 35 -3.76 3.36 6.02
CA ILE A 35 -4.85 3.43 5.04
C ILE A 35 -4.55 4.48 3.98
N MET A 36 -4.07 5.66 4.38
CA MET A 36 -3.72 6.73 3.43
C MET A 36 -2.56 6.31 2.50
N ALA A 37 -1.53 5.66 3.05
CA ALA A 37 -0.42 5.12 2.26
C ALA A 37 -0.88 4.03 1.27
N TYR A 38 -1.80 3.16 1.71
CA TYR A 38 -2.37 2.12 0.85
C TYR A 38 -3.19 2.73 -0.29
N CYS A 39 -4.10 3.66 0.00
CA CYS A 39 -4.88 4.37 -1.02
C CYS A 39 -3.98 5.10 -2.03
N PHE A 40 -2.93 5.77 -1.55
CA PHE A 40 -1.97 6.44 -2.42
C PHE A 40 -1.24 5.46 -3.35
N SER A 41 -0.86 4.27 -2.85
CA SER A 41 -0.20 3.24 -3.66
C SER A 41 -1.08 2.70 -4.79
N ILE A 42 -2.40 2.55 -4.57
CA ILE A 42 -3.36 2.12 -5.60
C ILE A 42 -3.50 3.18 -6.68
N ILE A 43 -3.65 4.45 -6.28
CA ILE A 43 -3.78 5.57 -7.22
C ILE A 43 -2.50 5.69 -8.06
N PHE A 44 -1.34 5.65 -7.42
CA PHE A 44 -0.05 5.71 -8.09
C PHE A 44 0.11 4.57 -9.10
N MET A 45 -0.23 3.34 -8.73
CA MET A 45 -0.21 2.19 -9.64
C MET A 45 -1.14 2.36 -10.84
N SER A 46 -2.33 2.91 -10.63
CA SER A 46 -3.30 3.13 -11.72
C SER A 46 -2.78 4.18 -12.71
N ILE A 47 -2.17 5.25 -12.21
CA ILE A 47 -1.57 6.33 -13.02
C ILE A 47 -0.36 5.81 -13.80
N THR A 48 0.56 5.09 -13.16
CA THR A 48 1.73 4.54 -13.84
C THR A 48 1.29 3.61 -14.96
N ASN A 49 0.32 2.74 -14.70
CA ASN A 49 -0.21 1.80 -15.68
C ASN A 49 -0.81 2.47 -16.92
N ALA A 50 -1.63 3.50 -16.72
CA ALA A 50 -2.20 4.28 -17.81
C ALA A 50 -1.13 5.05 -18.60
N SER A 51 -0.15 5.63 -17.90
CA SER A 51 0.96 6.38 -18.50
C SER A 51 1.84 5.49 -19.38
N ILE A 52 2.12 4.27 -18.91
CA ILE A 52 2.85 3.24 -19.65
C ILE A 52 2.08 2.89 -20.93
N GLY A 53 0.79 2.58 -20.84
CA GLY A 53 -0.03 2.28 -22.01
C GLY A 53 0.05 3.37 -23.09
N TYR A 54 -0.17 4.63 -22.68
CA TYR A 54 -0.11 5.77 -23.59
C TYR A 54 1.28 5.98 -24.22
N LEU A 55 2.34 5.87 -23.42
CA LEU A 55 3.72 6.03 -23.90
C LEU A 55 4.08 4.95 -24.93
N PHE A 56 3.68 3.71 -24.68
CA PHE A 56 3.96 2.59 -25.58
C PHE A 56 3.14 2.65 -26.87
N ASP A 57 1.91 3.19 -26.83
CA ASP A 57 1.14 3.51 -28.04
C ASP A 57 1.84 4.58 -28.88
N TRP A 58 2.35 5.63 -28.22
CA TRP A 58 3.04 6.72 -28.89
C TRP A 58 4.36 6.31 -29.57
N ILE A 59 5.13 5.41 -28.95
CA ILE A 59 6.39 4.88 -29.51
C ILE A 59 6.15 3.86 -30.62
N GLY A 60 4.91 3.40 -30.83
CA GLY A 60 4.58 2.40 -31.85
C GLY A 60 5.16 1.02 -31.56
N CYS A 61 5.41 0.69 -30.29
CA CYS A 61 5.92 -0.62 -29.89
C CYS A 61 4.91 -1.73 -30.21
N THR A 62 5.43 -2.93 -30.51
CA THR A 62 4.61 -4.13 -30.67
C THR A 62 3.91 -4.50 -29.37
N TRP A 63 2.72 -5.12 -29.48
CA TRP A 63 1.93 -5.56 -28.34
C TRP A 63 2.72 -6.45 -27.36
N GLN A 64 3.62 -7.28 -27.88
CA GLN A 64 4.50 -8.15 -27.11
C GLN A 64 5.41 -7.36 -26.16
N THR A 65 6.09 -6.30 -26.65
CA THR A 65 6.96 -5.48 -25.81
C THR A 65 6.18 -4.76 -24.71
N LYS A 66 4.95 -4.28 -25.00
CA LYS A 66 4.08 -3.65 -24.00
C LYS A 66 3.74 -4.64 -22.87
N HIS A 67 3.41 -5.88 -23.23
CA HIS A 67 3.06 -6.92 -22.27
C HIS A 67 4.22 -7.29 -21.34
N PHE A 68 5.44 -7.41 -21.87
CA PHE A 68 6.63 -7.70 -21.05
C PHE A 68 6.95 -6.59 -20.05
N VAL A 69 6.87 -5.33 -20.48
CA VAL A 69 7.14 -4.20 -19.60
C VAL A 69 6.06 -4.05 -18.52
N TYR A 70 4.79 -4.24 -18.91
CA TYR A 70 3.66 -4.28 -17.98
C TYR A 70 3.81 -5.36 -16.91
N LEU A 71 4.22 -6.57 -17.32
CA LEU A 71 4.49 -7.68 -16.42
C LEU A 71 5.58 -7.32 -15.41
N PHE A 72 6.72 -6.81 -15.90
CA PHE A 72 7.84 -6.44 -15.06
C PHE A 72 7.43 -5.43 -13.99
N LEU A 73 6.70 -4.38 -14.37
CA LEU A 73 6.27 -3.32 -13.46
C LEU A 73 5.24 -3.81 -12.44
N ASN A 74 4.35 -4.72 -12.81
CA ASN A 74 3.42 -5.34 -11.86
C ASN A 74 4.14 -6.23 -10.84
N ILE A 75 5.18 -6.96 -11.24
CA ILE A 75 6.00 -7.76 -10.32
C ILE A 75 6.72 -6.83 -9.33
N VAL A 76 7.39 -5.78 -9.83
CA VAL A 76 8.09 -4.80 -8.98
C VAL A 76 7.12 -4.17 -7.98
N ALA A 77 5.94 -3.77 -8.43
CA ALA A 77 4.93 -3.19 -7.57
C ALA A 77 4.40 -4.17 -6.51
N ALA A 78 4.14 -5.42 -6.89
CA ALA A 78 3.74 -6.46 -5.93
C ALA A 78 4.79 -6.63 -4.84
N LEU A 79 6.08 -6.61 -5.19
CA LEU A 79 7.17 -6.67 -4.22
C LEU A 79 7.24 -5.43 -3.31
N LEU A 80 6.98 -4.24 -3.84
CA LEU A 80 6.96 -3.00 -3.05
C LEU A 80 5.88 -3.02 -1.96
N THR A 81 4.77 -3.74 -2.15
CA THR A 81 3.72 -3.84 -1.12
C THR A 81 4.19 -4.53 0.17
N PHE A 82 5.24 -5.37 0.10
CA PHE A 82 5.85 -6.00 1.28
C PHE A 82 6.55 -5.00 2.20
N VAL A 83 6.79 -3.75 1.77
CA VAL A 83 7.35 -2.69 2.61
C VAL A 83 6.35 -2.27 3.71
N LEU A 84 5.04 -2.36 3.44
CA LEU A 84 3.99 -1.94 4.37
C LEU A 84 4.03 -2.66 5.73
N PRO A 85 4.12 -4.00 5.81
CA PRO A 85 4.16 -4.70 7.09
C PRO A 85 5.42 -4.41 7.93
N PHE A 86 6.49 -3.82 7.37
CA PHE A 86 7.63 -3.37 8.19
C PHE A 86 7.26 -2.22 9.14
N GLY A 87 6.30 -1.39 8.77
CA GLY A 87 5.81 -0.28 9.62
C GLY A 87 4.91 -0.73 10.78
N ILE A 88 4.48 -1.98 10.81
CA ILE A 88 3.57 -2.49 11.85
C ILE A 88 4.36 -2.88 13.09
N ARG A 89 4.12 -2.15 14.20
CA ARG A 89 4.82 -2.37 15.48
C ARG A 89 4.37 -3.64 16.20
N ASN A 90 3.11 -4.05 16.04
CA ASN A 90 2.58 -5.26 16.66
C ASN A 90 2.99 -6.50 15.84
N THR A 91 3.78 -7.39 16.44
CA THR A 91 4.33 -8.60 15.79
C THR A 91 3.26 -9.53 15.25
N TRP A 92 2.14 -9.72 15.95
CA TRP A 92 1.05 -10.57 15.46
C TRP A 92 0.39 -10.00 14.22
N MET A 93 0.03 -8.71 14.26
CA MET A 93 -0.55 -8.02 13.10
C MET A 93 0.43 -7.95 11.93
N LYS A 94 1.72 -7.78 12.21
CA LYS A 94 2.78 -7.81 11.20
C LYS A 94 2.80 -9.13 10.44
N ILE A 95 2.77 -10.26 11.17
CA ILE A 95 2.72 -11.60 10.56
C ILE A 95 1.46 -11.78 9.72
N VAL A 96 0.28 -11.42 10.25
CA VAL A 96 -0.99 -11.51 9.52
C VAL A 96 -0.95 -10.69 8.23
N SER A 97 -0.43 -9.45 8.28
CA SER A 97 -0.28 -8.60 7.10
C SER A 97 0.68 -9.19 6.07
N PHE A 98 1.81 -9.77 6.49
CA PHE A 98 2.73 -10.46 5.58
C PHE A 98 2.03 -11.61 4.85
N ILE A 99 1.24 -12.43 5.55
CA ILE A 99 0.51 -13.55 4.96
C ILE A 99 -0.51 -13.05 3.92
N LEU A 100 -1.31 -12.04 4.27
CA LEU A 100 -2.32 -11.48 3.36
C LEU A 100 -1.68 -10.87 2.10
N ILE A 101 -0.58 -10.14 2.25
CA ILE A 101 0.16 -9.55 1.12
C ILE A 101 0.76 -10.65 0.25
N ALA A 102 1.31 -11.72 0.85
CA ALA A 102 1.83 -12.85 0.09
C ALA A 102 0.75 -13.54 -0.75
N ILE A 103 -0.44 -13.76 -0.20
CA ILE A 103 -1.59 -14.31 -0.94
C ILE A 103 -1.97 -13.40 -2.11
N ALA A 104 -2.10 -12.10 -1.86
CA ALA A 104 -2.44 -11.12 -2.90
C ALA A 104 -1.38 -11.07 -4.02
N ALA A 105 -0.10 -11.11 -3.67
CA ALA A 105 1.01 -11.15 -4.62
C ALA A 105 0.98 -12.43 -5.47
N ILE A 106 0.74 -13.59 -4.87
CA ILE A 106 0.61 -14.86 -5.59
C ILE A 106 -0.55 -14.81 -6.60
N ILE A 107 -1.72 -14.30 -6.20
CA ILE A 107 -2.88 -14.16 -7.09
C ILE A 107 -2.54 -13.23 -8.26
N ASN A 108 -1.91 -12.09 -7.99
CA ASN A 108 -1.54 -11.13 -9.03
C ASN A 108 -0.55 -11.73 -10.02
N ILE A 109 0.52 -12.37 -9.53
CA ILE A 109 1.51 -13.04 -10.38
C ILE A 109 0.85 -14.15 -11.21
N SER A 110 -0.01 -14.97 -10.60
CA SER A 110 -0.71 -16.06 -11.29
C SER A 110 -1.59 -15.56 -12.44
N ARG A 111 -2.34 -14.46 -12.23
CA ARG A 111 -3.15 -13.83 -13.29
C ARG A 111 -2.30 -13.34 -14.45
N ASN A 112 -1.16 -12.72 -14.13
CA ASN A 112 -0.23 -12.25 -15.15
C ASN A 112 0.39 -13.41 -15.95
N ILE A 113 0.77 -14.51 -15.27
CA ILE A 113 1.27 -15.72 -15.95
C ILE A 113 0.19 -16.33 -16.85
N TYR A 114 -1.05 -16.42 -16.38
CA TYR A 114 -2.16 -16.92 -17.18
C TYR A 114 -2.38 -16.10 -18.46
N ALA A 115 -2.37 -14.77 -18.33
CA ALA A 115 -2.50 -13.87 -19.47
C ALA A 115 -1.38 -14.06 -20.51
N ILE A 116 -0.15 -14.38 -20.06
CA ILE A 116 0.97 -14.71 -20.96
C ILE A 116 0.71 -16.03 -21.70
N ILE A 117 0.33 -17.07 -20.97
CA ILE A 117 0.05 -18.39 -21.56
C ILE A 117 -1.07 -18.27 -22.61
N GLU A 118 -2.10 -17.47 -22.33
CA GLU A 118 -3.19 -17.19 -23.26
C GLU A 118 -2.72 -16.45 -24.52
N THR A 119 -1.83 -15.46 -24.39
CA THR A 119 -1.25 -14.76 -25.56
C THR A 119 -0.40 -15.70 -26.42
N TYR A 120 0.45 -16.53 -25.80
CA TYR A 120 1.25 -17.53 -26.53
C TYR A 120 0.39 -18.58 -27.24
N ASN A 121 -0.68 -19.05 -26.60
CA ASN A 121 -1.54 -20.09 -27.17
C ASN A 121 -2.46 -19.57 -28.29
N THR A 122 -2.78 -18.27 -28.29
CA THR A 122 -3.64 -17.65 -29.31
C THR A 122 -2.87 -17.17 -30.55
N GLY A 123 -1.53 -17.23 -30.54
CA GLY A 123 -0.70 -17.01 -31.73
C GLY A 123 -0.64 -15.55 -32.23
N PHE A 124 -0.95 -14.58 -31.37
CA PHE A 124 -0.84 -13.14 -31.66
C PHE A 124 0.50 -12.55 -31.20
#